data_AF-A0A8C7G5K9-F1
#
_entry.id   AF-A0A8C7G5K9-F1
#
_cell.length_a   1.000
_cell.length_b   1.000
_cell.length_c   1.000
_cell.angle_alpha   90.00
_cell.angle_beta   90.00
_cell.angle_gamma   90.00
#
_symmetry.space_group_name_H-M   'P 1'
#
loop_
_entity.id
_entity.type
_entity.pdbx_description
1 polymer ?
#
loop_
_entity_poly.entity_id
_entity_poly.type
_entity_poly.pdbx_seq_one_letter_code
_entity_poly.pdbx_strand_id
1 'polypeptide(L)'
;MATTDTVQSNQYLKPTCAASCNCKGYRDVREASTQTDTKVQGHGPRLSKVNLFTLLSLWMELFPKEEPEDINQNDFTRGTGLVVVRDQRVVGLHCSGPELHVGQVAVIRHGPRLAASDLYFSRRPCATCLKMLINAGVSRISFWPGDPEMSLLAVRPNGTDSISQEAMLDAIASEKLKSNSRPHISVVVQPVAPGLQQFVEETSRGCDFMERVSGDDPELDAGDFYWKQRRRNLDTFSEEFLIPHEQCHRDILTKIGLENFCMEPYFSNLRQNMRELVGVLASVAASVPLLQHGFYRKDSQPATSEQPQPQGVSQEIARHCIVQARLLAYRTEDPKVGVGAVIWAEGKSGGCDGTGRLYLVGCGYNAYPVGSEYGQYPQMDTKQQDRQRRKYRYIIHAEQNALTFRSEEIREEENTMLFVTKCPCDECVPLIRGAGIKQIYTTDLDSGKDKGDISYLRFHSLQGVLKFIWQKSSLARRASEHAGPHLANGCVRKHVRQPEQALQSNKRLRLATNPDLSPVC
;
A
#
# COMPACT_ATOMS: atom_id res chain seq x y z
N MET A 1 -11.59 63.84 -3.69
CA MET A 1 -10.56 63.68 -4.74
C MET A 1 -10.61 62.21 -5.15
N ALA A 2 -11.44 61.73 -6.09
CA ALA A 2 -11.50 62.00 -7.54
C ALA A 2 -10.07 61.94 -8.13
N THR A 3 -9.64 61.00 -8.99
CA THR A 3 -10.23 60.49 -10.26
C THR A 3 -9.47 59.22 -10.76
N THR A 4 -10.18 58.16 -11.19
CA THR A 4 -10.31 57.55 -12.55
C THR A 4 -9.20 56.62 -13.11
N ASP A 5 -9.60 55.36 -13.32
CA ASP A 5 -9.52 54.48 -14.51
C ASP A 5 -8.39 54.60 -15.55
N THR A 6 -7.77 53.46 -15.89
CA THR A 6 -7.85 52.92 -17.27
C THR A 6 -7.60 51.41 -17.34
N VAL A 7 -8.53 50.72 -18.00
CA VAL A 7 -8.50 49.32 -18.44
C VAL A 7 -7.82 49.25 -19.81
N GLN A 8 -6.96 48.26 -20.06
CA GLN A 8 -6.72 47.75 -21.42
C GLN A 8 -6.50 46.23 -21.44
N SER A 9 -7.43 45.59 -22.14
CA SER A 9 -7.46 44.21 -22.62
C SER A 9 -6.57 44.00 -23.85
N ASN A 10 -5.97 42.81 -23.98
CA ASN A 10 -5.65 42.13 -25.26
C ASN A 10 -4.99 40.78 -24.93
N GLN A 11 -5.09 39.70 -25.70
CA GLN A 11 -6.08 39.15 -26.63
C GLN A 11 -5.56 37.72 -26.91
N TYR A 12 -6.44 36.73 -26.89
CA TYR A 12 -6.14 35.33 -27.12
C TYR A 12 -5.62 35.08 -28.56
N LEU A 13 -4.46 34.44 -28.70
CA LEU A 13 -3.97 33.89 -29.97
C LEU A 13 -4.41 32.42 -30.12
N LYS A 14 -5.33 32.17 -31.06
CA LYS A 14 -5.63 30.84 -31.64
C LYS A 14 -4.68 30.58 -32.81
N PRO A 15 -4.18 29.34 -33.03
CA PRO A 15 -3.61 28.96 -34.31
C PRO A 15 -4.68 28.35 -35.23
N THR A 16 -4.68 28.83 -36.46
CA THR A 16 -5.52 28.46 -37.60
C THR A 16 -4.98 27.21 -38.32
N CYS A 17 -5.91 26.40 -38.83
CA CYS A 17 -5.65 25.28 -39.75
C CYS A 17 -5.90 25.74 -41.20
N ALA A 18 -5.04 25.33 -42.14
CA ALA A 18 -5.37 24.73 -43.46
C ALA A 18 -4.23 24.86 -44.49
N ALA A 19 -3.81 23.73 -45.12
CA ALA A 19 -4.07 23.42 -46.55
C ALA A 19 -3.01 22.50 -47.24
N SER A 20 -3.46 21.28 -47.56
CA SER A 20 -3.37 20.51 -48.82
C SER A 20 -2.06 20.27 -49.61
N CYS A 21 -1.74 18.98 -49.81
CA CYS A 21 -1.45 18.28 -51.09
C CYS A 21 -1.17 16.79 -50.76
N ASN A 22 -1.49 15.73 -51.50
CA ASN A 22 -2.16 15.50 -52.78
C ASN A 22 -2.52 13.98 -52.81
N CYS A 23 -3.72 13.60 -53.27
CA CYS A 23 -4.16 12.19 -53.36
C CYS A 23 -3.83 11.57 -54.72
N LYS A 24 -3.48 10.26 -54.73
CA LYS A 24 -3.76 9.32 -55.83
C LYS A 24 -3.50 7.86 -55.39
N GLY A 25 -4.46 6.96 -55.65
CA GLY A 25 -4.21 5.52 -55.82
C GLY A 25 -5.06 4.56 -54.99
N TYR A 26 -6.26 4.23 -55.50
CA TYR A 26 -7.19 3.21 -55.02
C TYR A 26 -6.62 1.78 -55.18
N ARG A 27 -6.79 0.89 -54.19
CA ARG A 27 -7.09 -0.54 -54.41
C ARG A 27 -7.70 -1.17 -53.15
N ASP A 28 -8.84 -1.80 -53.41
CA ASP A 28 -9.80 -2.40 -52.50
C ASP A 28 -9.44 -3.87 -52.25
N VAL A 29 -9.19 -4.28 -50.98
CA VAL A 29 -9.11 -5.68 -50.57
C VAL A 29 -9.59 -5.84 -49.13
N ARG A 30 -10.84 -6.34 -49.03
CA ARG A 30 -11.42 -7.30 -48.06
C ARG A 30 -11.01 -7.22 -46.59
N GLU A 31 -12.04 -6.96 -45.77
CA GLU A 31 -12.11 -7.13 -44.32
C GLU A 31 -11.48 -8.44 -43.83
N ALA A 32 -10.45 -8.30 -43.00
CA ALA A 32 -10.04 -9.30 -42.03
C ALA A 32 -9.89 -8.59 -40.68
N SER A 33 -10.76 -8.97 -39.75
CA SER A 33 -10.81 -8.49 -38.38
C SER A 33 -9.54 -8.86 -37.62
N THR A 34 -8.56 -7.96 -37.61
CA THR A 34 -7.43 -8.03 -36.68
C THR A 34 -7.77 -7.24 -35.42
N GLN A 35 -8.10 -7.98 -34.37
CA GLN A 35 -8.18 -7.53 -32.99
C GLN A 35 -6.88 -6.79 -32.63
N THR A 36 -6.92 -5.46 -32.61
CA THR A 36 -5.79 -4.65 -32.18
C THR A 36 -5.80 -4.61 -30.67
N ASP A 37 -4.91 -5.41 -30.08
CA ASP A 37 -4.54 -5.35 -28.66
C ASP A 37 -3.77 -4.04 -28.41
N THR A 38 -4.51 -2.93 -28.44
CA THR A 38 -4.00 -1.61 -28.13
C THR A 38 -4.00 -1.45 -26.62
N LYS A 39 -2.97 -2.00 -25.97
CA LYS A 39 -2.53 -1.44 -24.68
C LYS A 39 -2.12 0.00 -24.93
N VAL A 40 -3.07 0.91 -24.78
CA VAL A 40 -2.81 2.35 -24.77
C VAL A 40 -1.74 2.58 -23.71
N GLN A 41 -0.54 2.98 -24.14
CA GLN A 41 0.53 3.47 -23.29
C GLN A 41 0.10 4.80 -22.68
N GLY A 42 -0.85 4.75 -21.75
CA GLY A 42 -1.29 5.87 -20.92
C GLY A 42 -0.79 5.69 -19.49
N HIS A 43 -0.60 6.81 -18.78
CA HIS A 43 -0.42 6.81 -17.34
C HIS A 43 -1.63 6.12 -16.70
N GLY A 44 -1.42 5.07 -15.89
CA GLY A 44 -2.50 4.39 -15.19
C GLY A 44 -3.31 5.37 -14.33
N PRO A 45 -4.61 5.11 -14.08
CA PRO A 45 -5.41 5.96 -13.21
C PRO A 45 -4.77 6.06 -11.83
N ARG A 46 -4.78 7.28 -11.27
CA ARG A 46 -4.11 7.61 -10.00
C ARG A 46 -5.15 7.76 -8.90
N LEU A 47 -4.85 7.22 -7.73
CA LEU A 47 -5.69 7.44 -6.54
C LEU A 47 -5.69 8.95 -6.18
N SER A 48 -6.82 9.53 -5.79
CA SER A 48 -6.83 10.93 -5.33
C SER A 48 -6.16 11.03 -3.94
N LYS A 49 -5.65 12.21 -3.55
CA LYS A 49 -5.09 12.37 -2.19
C LYS A 49 -6.17 12.13 -1.12
N VAL A 50 -7.36 12.68 -1.34
CA VAL A 50 -8.51 12.48 -0.45
C VAL A 50 -8.82 10.99 -0.29
N ASN A 51 -8.96 10.25 -1.39
CA ASN A 51 -9.28 8.83 -1.33
C ASN A 51 -8.14 8.01 -0.70
N LEU A 52 -6.87 8.38 -0.92
CA LEU A 52 -5.74 7.78 -0.19
C LEU A 52 -5.88 8.00 1.33
N PHE A 53 -6.14 9.23 1.77
CA PHE A 53 -6.23 9.54 3.20
C PHE A 53 -7.43 8.83 3.84
N THR A 54 -8.56 8.76 3.15
CA THR A 54 -9.73 7.98 3.59
C THR A 54 -9.41 6.48 3.67
N LEU A 55 -8.72 5.91 2.68
CA LEU A 55 -8.33 4.49 2.72
C LEU A 55 -7.34 4.20 3.83
N LEU A 56 -6.38 5.09 4.08
CA LEU A 56 -5.45 4.97 5.20
C LEU A 56 -6.16 5.09 6.54
N SER A 57 -7.15 5.97 6.71
CA SER A 57 -7.92 6.05 7.96
C SER A 57 -8.72 4.76 8.20
N LEU A 58 -9.41 4.25 7.17
CA LEU A 58 -10.13 2.96 7.27
C LEU A 58 -9.17 1.81 7.59
N TRP A 59 -8.00 1.80 6.95
CA TRP A 59 -7.00 0.78 7.22
C TRP A 59 -6.48 0.87 8.65
N MET A 60 -6.18 2.06 9.17
CA MET A 60 -5.73 2.25 10.56
C MET A 60 -6.76 1.79 11.61
N GLU A 61 -8.06 1.79 11.30
CA GLU A 61 -9.07 1.19 12.18
C GLU A 61 -8.82 -0.31 12.43
N LEU A 62 -8.22 -1.00 11.46
CA LEU A 62 -7.85 -2.42 11.49
C LEU A 62 -6.40 -2.64 11.94
N PHE A 63 -5.79 -1.69 12.65
CA PHE A 63 -4.45 -1.87 13.19
C PHE A 63 -4.43 -3.05 14.17
N PRO A 64 -3.50 -4.02 14.05
CA PRO A 64 -3.45 -5.17 14.94
C PRO A 64 -3.23 -4.72 16.39
N LYS A 65 -4.12 -5.11 17.28
CA LYS A 65 -3.99 -4.84 18.72
C LYS A 65 -3.17 -5.97 19.35
N GLU A 66 -2.19 -5.63 20.18
CA GLU A 66 -1.57 -6.63 21.06
C GLU A 66 -2.65 -7.11 22.04
N GLU A 67 -2.74 -8.44 22.28
CA GLU A 67 -3.82 -9.04 23.09
C GLU A 67 -3.95 -8.33 24.44
N PRO A 68 -5.14 -7.82 24.81
CA PRO A 68 -5.36 -7.34 26.16
C PRO A 68 -5.46 -8.53 27.12
N GLU A 69 -4.61 -8.55 28.15
CA GLU A 69 -4.95 -9.22 29.41
C GLU A 69 -6.14 -8.46 30.01
N ASP A 70 -7.32 -9.08 29.98
CA ASP A 70 -8.56 -8.65 30.64
C ASP A 70 -9.10 -7.24 30.31
N ILE A 71 -9.84 -7.11 29.21
CA ILE A 71 -10.80 -6.00 29.04
C ILE A 71 -12.21 -6.59 28.92
N ASN A 72 -13.12 -6.12 29.78
CA ASN A 72 -14.55 -6.40 29.73
C ASN A 72 -15.07 -6.13 28.30
N GLN A 73 -15.59 -7.18 27.63
CA GLN A 73 -16.15 -7.15 26.27
C GLN A 73 -17.41 -6.27 26.10
N ASN A 74 -17.70 -5.38 27.05
CA ASN A 74 -18.91 -4.57 27.11
C ASN A 74 -18.70 -3.10 26.70
N ASP A 75 -17.54 -2.71 26.17
CA ASP A 75 -17.36 -1.35 25.68
C ASP A 75 -17.80 -1.24 24.22
N PHE A 76 -18.87 -0.47 23.99
CA PHE A 76 -19.54 -0.32 22.67
C PHE A 76 -18.80 0.64 21.72
N THR A 77 -17.55 0.95 22.01
CA THR A 77 -16.68 1.85 21.24
C THR A 77 -16.07 1.12 20.05
N ARG A 78 -16.45 1.55 18.83
CA ARG A 78 -15.77 1.05 17.63
C ARG A 78 -14.37 1.65 17.57
N GLY A 79 -13.40 0.84 17.14
CA GLY A 79 -12.10 1.38 16.76
C GLY A 79 -12.27 2.51 15.74
N THR A 80 -11.47 3.56 15.85
CA THR A 80 -11.45 4.63 14.83
C THR A 80 -10.00 4.85 14.41
N GLY A 81 -9.74 4.82 13.11
CA GLY A 81 -8.48 5.21 12.51
C GLY A 81 -8.47 6.68 12.09
N LEU A 82 -7.29 7.28 12.11
CA LEU A 82 -7.06 8.70 11.81
C LEU A 82 -5.80 8.89 10.98
N VAL A 83 -5.91 9.75 9.97
CA VAL A 83 -4.77 10.34 9.27
C VAL A 83 -4.69 11.83 9.60
N VAL A 84 -3.52 12.26 10.07
CA VAL A 84 -3.19 13.68 10.25
C VAL A 84 -2.40 14.13 9.03
N VAL A 85 -2.91 15.14 8.34
CA VAL A 85 -2.33 15.67 7.10
C VAL A 85 -1.96 17.13 7.29
N ARG A 86 -0.77 17.51 6.83
CA ARG A 86 -0.30 18.90 6.78
C ARG A 86 0.39 19.15 5.45
N ASP A 87 0.09 20.28 4.81
CA ASP A 87 0.61 20.63 3.47
C ASP A 87 0.45 19.49 2.45
N GLN A 88 -0.71 18.82 2.49
CA GLN A 88 -1.05 17.68 1.63
C GLN A 88 -0.13 16.46 1.78
N ARG A 89 0.50 16.29 2.94
CA ARG A 89 1.37 15.16 3.33
C ARG A 89 0.90 14.54 4.64
N VAL A 90 1.06 13.22 4.77
CA VAL A 90 0.73 12.50 6.01
C VAL A 90 1.82 12.76 7.03
N VAL A 91 1.44 13.27 8.19
CA VAL A 91 2.33 13.52 9.33
C VAL A 91 2.01 12.65 10.55
N GLY A 92 0.89 11.93 10.52
CA GLY A 92 0.53 10.96 11.56
C GLY A 92 -0.51 9.97 11.08
N LEU A 93 -0.38 8.74 11.57
CA LEU A 93 -1.35 7.65 11.43
C LEU A 93 -1.63 7.10 12.81
N HIS A 94 -2.89 7.15 13.23
CA HIS A 94 -3.30 6.79 14.59
C HIS A 94 -4.54 5.92 14.56
N CYS A 95 -4.77 5.16 15.63
CA CYS A 95 -6.05 4.51 15.88
C CYS A 95 -6.43 4.60 17.36
N SER A 96 -7.72 4.44 17.67
CA SER A 96 -8.22 4.48 19.05
C SER A 96 -7.60 3.37 19.89
N GLY A 97 -7.16 3.73 21.10
CA GLY A 97 -6.72 2.79 22.12
C GLY A 97 -7.89 2.34 23.00
N PRO A 98 -7.63 1.53 24.04
CA PRO A 98 -8.66 1.13 25.00
C PRO A 98 -9.17 2.29 25.86
N GLU A 99 -8.34 3.29 26.14
CA GLU A 99 -8.70 4.42 27.02
C GLU A 99 -9.01 5.71 26.28
N LEU A 100 -8.39 5.92 25.11
CA LEU A 100 -8.47 7.18 24.38
C LEU A 100 -8.98 7.00 22.97
N HIS A 101 -9.91 7.88 22.63
CA HIS A 101 -10.38 8.05 21.26
C HIS A 101 -9.27 8.67 20.42
N VAL A 102 -9.24 8.33 19.13
CA VAL A 102 -8.15 8.74 18.25
C VAL A 102 -8.03 10.28 18.08
N GLY A 103 -9.13 11.01 18.27
CA GLY A 103 -9.10 12.48 18.30
C GLY A 103 -8.33 13.04 19.49
N GLN A 104 -8.43 12.41 20.67
CA GLN A 104 -7.67 12.79 21.87
C GLN A 104 -6.20 12.42 21.71
N VAL A 105 -5.92 11.23 21.16
CA VAL A 105 -4.56 10.80 20.78
C VAL A 105 -3.89 11.84 19.90
N ALA A 106 -4.59 12.36 18.88
CA ALA A 106 -4.03 13.36 18.00
C ALA A 106 -3.61 14.62 18.76
N VAL A 107 -4.42 15.08 19.72
CA VAL A 107 -4.12 16.25 20.54
C VAL A 107 -2.89 16.01 21.41
N ILE A 108 -2.74 14.82 21.99
CA ILE A 108 -1.57 14.46 22.81
C ILE A 108 -0.29 14.38 21.97
N ARG A 109 -0.35 13.68 20.82
CA ARG A 109 0.82 13.40 19.97
C ARG A 109 1.30 14.62 19.19
N HIS A 110 0.38 15.46 18.72
CA HIS A 110 0.70 16.59 17.85
C HIS A 110 0.62 17.94 18.57
N GLY A 111 -0.24 18.08 19.59
CA GLY A 111 -0.40 19.32 20.34
C GLY A 111 -0.65 20.52 19.42
N PRO A 112 0.10 21.64 19.57
CA PRO A 112 -0.02 22.80 18.68
C PRO A 112 0.26 22.51 17.20
N ARG A 113 0.92 21.38 16.87
CA ARG A 113 1.14 20.94 15.47
C ARG A 113 -0.14 20.42 14.80
N LEU A 114 -1.29 20.44 15.47
CA LEU A 114 -2.58 20.28 14.82
C LEU A 114 -3.08 21.55 14.15
N ALA A 115 -2.56 22.73 14.52
CA ALA A 115 -2.93 23.98 13.88
C ALA A 115 -2.67 23.89 12.37
N ALA A 116 -3.64 24.32 11.58
CA ALA A 116 -3.63 24.26 10.11
C ALA A 116 -3.51 22.85 9.49
N SER A 117 -3.71 21.79 10.27
CA SER A 117 -3.70 20.42 9.77
C SER A 117 -5.11 20.00 9.32
N ASP A 118 -5.17 19.07 8.37
CA ASP A 118 -6.38 18.41 7.88
C ASP A 118 -6.45 16.99 8.47
N LEU A 119 -7.60 16.62 9.04
CA LEU A 119 -7.80 15.33 9.70
C LEU A 119 -8.79 14.46 8.91
N TYR A 120 -8.47 13.18 8.74
CA TYR A 120 -9.32 12.20 8.07
C TYR A 120 -9.59 11.02 9.01
N PHE A 121 -10.85 10.85 9.41
CA PHE A 121 -11.29 9.80 10.32
C PHE A 121 -12.04 8.69 9.58
N SER A 122 -11.87 7.45 10.04
CA SER A 122 -12.66 6.30 9.57
C SER A 122 -14.08 6.24 10.16
N ARG A 123 -14.36 7.04 11.18
CA ARG A 123 -15.67 7.20 11.84
C ARG A 123 -15.88 8.67 12.21
N ARG A 124 -17.12 9.12 12.35
CA ARG A 124 -17.39 10.48 12.83
C ARG A 124 -16.90 10.60 14.29
N PRO A 125 -16.01 11.56 14.63
CA PRO A 125 -15.52 11.73 16.00
C PRO A 125 -16.64 12.11 16.96
N CYS A 126 -16.54 11.70 18.23
CA CYS A 126 -17.45 12.12 19.29
C CYS A 126 -17.37 13.63 19.59
N ALA A 127 -18.35 14.16 20.34
CA ALA A 127 -18.40 15.59 20.64
C ALA A 127 -17.19 16.07 21.46
N THR A 128 -16.64 15.22 22.33
CA THR A 128 -15.43 15.53 23.12
C THR A 128 -14.20 15.68 22.24
N CYS A 129 -13.97 14.73 21.32
CA CYS A 129 -12.91 14.83 20.32
C CYS A 129 -13.05 16.12 19.49
N LEU A 130 -14.26 16.39 18.97
CA LEU A 130 -14.50 17.59 18.17
C LEU A 130 -14.15 18.89 18.91
N LYS A 131 -14.58 19.04 20.17
CA LYS A 131 -14.24 20.22 20.99
C LYS A 131 -12.73 20.44 21.07
N MET A 132 -11.97 19.39 21.36
CA MET A 132 -10.52 19.48 21.53
C MET A 132 -9.81 19.80 20.20
N LEU A 133 -10.24 19.18 19.10
CA LEU A 133 -9.66 19.39 17.77
C LEU A 133 -9.95 20.80 17.22
N ILE A 134 -11.17 21.29 17.45
CA ILE A 134 -11.54 22.68 17.12
C ILE A 134 -10.66 23.65 17.92
N ASN A 135 -10.52 23.41 19.22
CA ASN A 135 -9.66 24.23 20.08
C ASN A 135 -8.18 24.19 19.66
N ALA A 136 -7.71 23.06 19.12
CA ALA A 136 -6.35 22.90 18.61
C ALA A 136 -6.08 23.62 17.27
N GLY A 137 -7.10 24.23 16.63
CA GLY A 137 -6.93 25.02 15.42
C GLY A 137 -6.79 24.20 14.12
N VAL A 138 -7.34 22.99 14.11
CA VAL A 138 -7.42 22.13 12.91
C VAL A 138 -8.14 22.87 11.77
N SER A 139 -7.67 22.75 10.53
CA SER A 139 -8.29 23.41 9.37
C SER A 139 -9.51 22.67 8.83
N ARG A 140 -9.42 21.34 8.73
CA ARG A 140 -10.49 20.49 8.19
C ARG A 140 -10.60 19.20 9.00
N ILE A 141 -11.83 18.78 9.27
CA ILE A 141 -12.14 17.47 9.85
C ILE A 141 -13.02 16.73 8.84
N SER A 142 -12.49 15.67 8.26
CA SER A 142 -13.16 14.79 7.31
C SER A 142 -13.40 13.43 7.94
N PHE A 143 -14.54 12.81 7.65
CA PHE A 143 -14.84 11.48 8.18
C PHE A 143 -15.61 10.61 7.18
N TRP A 144 -15.46 9.30 7.34
CA TRP A 144 -16.23 8.30 6.60
C TRP A 144 -17.72 8.36 6.96
N PRO A 145 -18.64 8.38 5.97
CA PRO A 145 -20.08 8.53 6.19
C PRO A 145 -20.71 7.16 6.54
N GLY A 146 -20.23 6.53 7.61
CA GLY A 146 -20.76 5.28 8.15
C GLY A 146 -21.31 5.45 9.56
N ASP A 147 -21.34 4.35 10.33
CA ASP A 147 -21.64 4.39 11.78
C ASP A 147 -20.62 5.32 12.48
N PRO A 148 -21.03 6.25 13.35
CA PRO A 148 -20.11 7.09 14.11
C PRO A 148 -19.26 6.29 15.12
N GLU A 149 -18.28 6.96 15.74
CA GLU A 149 -17.36 6.36 16.74
C GLU A 149 -18.11 5.67 17.90
N MET A 150 -19.25 6.24 18.31
CA MET A 150 -20.22 5.61 19.19
C MET A 150 -21.35 5.01 18.37
N SER A 151 -21.54 3.69 18.42
CA SER A 151 -22.53 3.03 17.55
C SER A 151 -23.97 3.48 17.82
N LEU A 152 -24.67 3.94 16.79
CA LEU A 152 -26.09 4.34 16.87
C LEU A 152 -27.07 3.17 16.71
N LEU A 153 -26.55 1.98 16.41
CA LEU A 153 -27.32 0.75 16.17
C LEU A 153 -27.34 -0.17 17.41
N ALA A 154 -26.65 0.19 18.49
CA ALA A 154 -26.59 -0.59 19.72
C ALA A 154 -27.92 -0.51 20.51
N VAL A 155 -28.87 -1.37 20.17
CA VAL A 155 -30.05 -1.70 20.98
C VAL A 155 -30.18 -3.23 21.05
N ARG A 156 -30.24 -3.80 22.26
CA ARG A 156 -30.70 -5.18 22.50
C ARG A 156 -32.01 -5.16 23.33
N PRO A 157 -32.83 -6.23 23.28
CA PRO A 157 -34.26 -6.17 23.60
C PRO A 157 -34.63 -5.95 25.07
N ASN A 158 -33.66 -5.99 25.98
CA ASN A 158 -33.92 -5.88 27.42
C ASN A 158 -33.15 -4.70 28.02
N GLY A 159 -33.77 -3.52 27.95
CA GLY A 159 -33.62 -2.43 28.90
C GLY A 159 -32.24 -1.76 28.98
N THR A 160 -32.07 -0.66 28.23
CA THR A 160 -31.72 0.67 28.75
C THR A 160 -31.64 1.66 27.58
N ASP A 161 -32.57 2.61 27.51
CA ASP A 161 -32.63 3.67 26.49
C ASP A 161 -31.47 4.70 26.59
N SER A 162 -30.58 4.59 27.59
CA SER A 162 -29.63 5.67 27.91
C SER A 162 -28.49 5.83 26.90
N ILE A 163 -27.98 4.74 26.31
CA ILE A 163 -26.84 4.80 25.37
C ILE A 163 -27.26 5.46 24.04
N SER A 164 -28.45 5.13 23.53
CA SER A 164 -29.04 5.79 22.36
C SER A 164 -29.27 7.29 22.62
N GLN A 165 -29.67 7.64 23.85
CA GLN A 165 -29.88 9.02 24.26
C GLN A 165 -28.56 9.81 24.32
N GLU A 166 -27.49 9.25 24.89
CA GLU A 166 -26.18 9.92 24.92
C GLU A 166 -25.59 10.12 23.52
N ALA A 167 -25.64 9.10 22.66
CA ALA A 167 -25.17 9.21 21.29
C ALA A 167 -25.97 10.25 20.48
N MET A 168 -27.27 10.41 20.77
CA MET A 168 -28.11 11.46 20.19
C MET A 168 -27.72 12.85 20.72
N LEU A 169 -27.46 13.00 22.02
CA LEU A 169 -26.97 14.26 22.59
C LEU A 169 -25.62 14.66 22.01
N ASP A 170 -24.72 13.69 21.81
CA ASP A 170 -23.41 13.89 21.17
C ASP A 170 -23.54 14.32 19.71
N ALA A 171 -24.50 13.77 18.98
CA ALA A 171 -24.80 14.19 17.62
C ALA A 171 -25.30 15.65 17.57
N ILE A 172 -26.17 16.05 18.50
CA ILE A 172 -26.66 17.44 18.63
C ILE A 172 -25.51 18.40 18.96
N ALA A 173 -24.67 18.03 19.93
CA ALA A 173 -23.49 18.82 20.31
C ALA A 173 -22.52 18.98 19.13
N SER A 174 -22.29 17.90 18.38
CA SER A 174 -21.42 17.89 17.19
C SER A 174 -21.92 18.84 16.10
N GLU A 175 -23.23 18.91 15.85
CA GLU A 175 -23.79 19.86 14.87
C GLU A 175 -23.71 21.32 15.34
N LYS A 176 -23.90 21.58 16.65
CA LYS A 176 -23.67 22.92 17.21
C LYS A 176 -22.20 23.36 17.09
N LEU A 177 -21.26 22.43 17.32
CA LEU A 177 -19.84 22.70 17.14
C LEU A 177 -19.50 22.99 15.68
N LYS A 178 -20.03 22.18 14.75
CA LYS A 178 -19.84 22.38 13.31
C LYS A 178 -20.37 23.73 12.81
N SER A 179 -21.56 24.13 13.22
CA SER A 179 -22.17 25.40 12.79
C SER A 179 -21.49 26.66 13.32
N ASN A 180 -20.80 26.57 14.46
CA ASN A 180 -20.20 27.73 15.14
C ASN A 180 -18.66 27.72 15.14
N SER A 181 -18.03 26.80 14.42
CA SER A 181 -16.57 26.66 14.41
C SER A 181 -15.95 27.05 13.08
N ARG A 182 -14.68 27.42 13.12
CA ARG A 182 -13.86 27.75 11.94
C ARG A 182 -13.45 26.53 11.10
N PRO A 183 -13.13 25.36 11.68
CA PRO A 183 -12.71 24.20 10.89
C PRO A 183 -13.83 23.72 9.96
N HIS A 184 -13.46 23.27 8.77
CA HIS A 184 -14.43 22.70 7.84
C HIS A 184 -14.70 21.24 8.23
N ILE A 185 -15.87 20.96 8.80
CA ILE A 185 -16.27 19.61 9.23
C ILE A 185 -17.23 19.01 8.19
N SER A 186 -16.77 18.00 7.44
CA SER A 186 -17.52 17.49 6.28
C SER A 186 -17.22 16.03 5.93
N VAL A 187 -18.11 15.39 5.18
CA VAL A 187 -17.82 14.12 4.50
C VAL A 187 -17.04 14.41 3.22
N VAL A 188 -15.92 13.72 3.02
CA VAL A 188 -15.11 13.85 1.80
C VAL A 188 -14.84 12.47 1.21
N VAL A 189 -15.88 11.90 0.59
CA VAL A 189 -15.79 10.68 -0.21
C VAL A 189 -15.87 11.08 -1.68
N GLN A 190 -14.77 10.95 -2.41
CA GLN A 190 -14.71 11.28 -3.85
C GLN A 190 -14.92 10.01 -4.68
N PRO A 191 -15.57 10.13 -5.85
CA PRO A 191 -15.67 9.01 -6.77
C PRO A 191 -14.28 8.50 -7.15
N VAL A 192 -14.18 7.19 -7.34
CA VAL A 192 -12.96 6.55 -7.82
C VAL A 192 -12.81 6.88 -9.31
N ALA A 193 -11.58 7.19 -9.74
CA ALA A 193 -11.34 7.50 -11.15
C ALA A 193 -11.72 6.30 -12.03
N PRO A 194 -12.33 6.51 -13.22
CA PRO A 194 -12.70 5.42 -14.11
C PRO A 194 -11.52 4.48 -14.39
N GLY A 195 -11.76 3.17 -14.27
CA GLY A 195 -10.74 2.15 -14.47
C GLY A 195 -9.73 1.97 -13.31
N LEU A 196 -9.75 2.83 -12.27
CA LEU A 196 -8.81 2.70 -11.14
C LEU A 196 -8.99 1.37 -10.41
N GLN A 197 -10.22 0.93 -10.18
CA GLN A 197 -10.47 -0.32 -9.48
C GLN A 197 -9.87 -1.52 -10.22
N GLN A 198 -10.12 -1.63 -11.53
CA GLN A 198 -9.54 -2.68 -12.36
C GLN A 198 -8.01 -2.59 -12.38
N PHE A 199 -7.45 -1.39 -12.52
CA PHE A 199 -6.00 -1.17 -12.48
C PHE A 199 -5.39 -1.62 -11.15
N VAL A 200 -6.02 -1.30 -10.02
CA VAL A 200 -5.60 -1.74 -8.68
C VAL A 200 -5.66 -3.26 -8.58
N GLU A 201 -6.71 -3.90 -9.07
CA GLU A 201 -6.86 -5.36 -9.04
C GLU A 201 -5.77 -6.07 -9.85
N GLU A 202 -5.52 -5.63 -11.08
CA GLU A 202 -4.51 -6.22 -11.96
C GLU A 202 -3.09 -6.06 -11.40
N THR A 203 -2.74 -4.86 -10.95
CA THR A 203 -1.42 -4.56 -10.38
C THR A 203 -1.23 -5.16 -8.98
N SER A 204 -2.32 -5.39 -8.23
CA SER A 204 -2.28 -6.11 -6.95
C SER A 204 -2.00 -7.59 -7.15
N ARG A 205 -2.64 -8.22 -8.14
CA ARG A 205 -2.39 -9.61 -8.51
C ARG A 205 -0.96 -9.82 -9.03
N GLY A 206 -0.42 -8.88 -9.81
CA GLY A 206 0.91 -8.96 -10.42
C GLY A 206 2.05 -8.33 -9.61
N CYS A 207 1.88 -8.12 -8.30
CA CYS A 207 2.91 -7.49 -7.49
C CYS A 207 3.98 -8.47 -6.99
N ASP A 208 5.11 -7.94 -6.53
CA ASP A 208 6.26 -8.69 -6.02
C ASP A 208 5.88 -9.73 -4.93
N PHE A 209 4.93 -9.43 -4.05
CA PHE A 209 4.48 -10.36 -3.01
C PHE A 209 3.76 -11.57 -3.59
N MET A 210 2.91 -11.37 -4.60
CA MET A 210 2.16 -12.42 -5.29
C MET A 210 3.03 -13.18 -6.31
N GLU A 211 3.99 -12.49 -6.94
CA GLU A 211 5.02 -13.12 -7.76
C GLU A 211 5.84 -14.10 -6.92
N ARG A 212 6.21 -13.71 -5.68
CA ARG A 212 6.88 -14.61 -4.74
C ARG A 212 6.02 -15.81 -4.37
N VAL A 213 4.72 -15.62 -4.10
CA VAL A 213 3.78 -16.72 -3.84
C VAL A 213 3.75 -17.71 -5.00
N SER A 214 3.69 -17.20 -6.24
CA SER A 214 3.67 -18.02 -7.45
C SER A 214 4.99 -18.78 -7.65
N GLY A 215 6.11 -18.15 -7.31
CA GLY A 215 7.45 -18.77 -7.40
C GLY A 215 7.72 -19.81 -6.32
N ASP A 216 7.21 -19.61 -5.10
CA ASP A 216 7.37 -20.54 -3.98
C ASP A 216 6.41 -21.76 -4.07
N ASP A 217 5.35 -21.67 -4.88
CA ASP A 217 4.37 -22.75 -5.11
C ASP A 217 3.84 -22.76 -6.57
N PRO A 218 4.54 -23.40 -7.51
CA PRO A 218 4.17 -23.39 -8.93
C PRO A 218 2.87 -24.12 -9.26
N GLU A 219 2.40 -25.01 -8.37
CA GLU A 219 1.13 -25.74 -8.56
C GLU A 219 -0.09 -24.92 -8.14
N LEU A 220 0.12 -23.90 -7.30
CA LEU A 220 -0.93 -22.98 -6.87
C LEU A 220 -1.30 -22.01 -7.99
N ASP A 221 -2.57 -21.96 -8.38
CA ASP A 221 -3.09 -20.85 -9.18
C ASP A 221 -3.12 -19.58 -8.33
N ALA A 222 -2.05 -18.78 -8.44
CA ALA A 222 -1.90 -17.53 -7.72
C ALA A 222 -2.99 -16.50 -8.05
N GLY A 223 -3.60 -16.59 -9.25
CA GLY A 223 -4.72 -15.75 -9.65
C GLY A 223 -5.99 -16.10 -8.87
N ASP A 224 -6.37 -17.37 -8.85
CA ASP A 224 -7.50 -17.87 -8.05
C ASP A 224 -7.27 -17.63 -6.54
N PHE A 225 -6.05 -17.88 -6.06
CA PHE A 225 -5.68 -17.59 -4.67
C PHE A 225 -5.87 -16.12 -4.30
N TYR A 226 -5.41 -15.20 -5.16
CA TYR A 226 -5.63 -13.77 -4.98
C TYR A 226 -7.13 -13.42 -4.94
N TRP A 227 -7.93 -13.95 -5.86
CA TRP A 227 -9.37 -13.68 -5.91
C TRP A 227 -10.11 -14.21 -4.68
N LYS A 228 -9.73 -15.38 -4.18
CA LYS A 228 -10.25 -15.93 -2.90
C LYS A 228 -9.91 -15.01 -1.73
N GLN A 229 -8.67 -14.52 -1.64
CA GLN A 229 -8.27 -13.59 -0.58
C GLN A 229 -9.00 -12.25 -0.70
N ARG A 230 -9.14 -11.72 -1.92
CA ARG A 230 -9.88 -10.48 -2.18
C ARG A 230 -11.34 -10.60 -1.78
N ARG A 231 -12.00 -11.72 -2.10
CA ARG A 231 -13.40 -11.95 -1.72
C ARG A 231 -13.56 -11.95 -0.20
N ARG A 232 -12.72 -12.71 0.51
CA ARG A 232 -12.71 -12.73 1.99
C ARG A 232 -12.52 -11.32 2.58
N ASN A 233 -11.52 -10.59 2.09
CA ASN A 233 -11.28 -9.21 2.54
C ASN A 233 -12.48 -8.30 2.24
N LEU A 234 -13.10 -8.44 1.06
CA LEU A 234 -14.25 -7.62 0.68
C LEU A 234 -15.44 -7.90 1.58
N ASP A 235 -15.72 -9.16 1.90
CA ASP A 235 -16.80 -9.54 2.81
C ASP A 235 -16.56 -8.93 4.19
N THR A 236 -15.37 -9.16 4.79
CA THR A 236 -15.00 -8.60 6.09
C THR A 236 -15.02 -7.07 6.12
N PHE A 237 -14.45 -6.40 5.12
CA PHE A 237 -14.41 -4.93 5.10
C PHE A 237 -15.77 -4.31 4.78
N SER A 238 -16.65 -5.02 4.07
CA SER A 238 -18.02 -4.58 3.84
C SER A 238 -18.83 -4.62 5.12
N GLU A 239 -18.67 -5.67 5.93
CA GLU A 239 -19.31 -5.78 7.25
C GLU A 239 -18.81 -4.69 8.21
N GLU A 240 -17.52 -4.35 8.16
CA GLU A 240 -16.97 -3.33 9.05
C GLU A 240 -17.36 -1.90 8.63
N PHE A 241 -17.22 -1.57 7.34
CA PHE A 241 -17.27 -0.18 6.88
C PHE A 241 -18.56 0.22 6.16
N LEU A 242 -19.39 -0.72 5.71
CA LEU A 242 -20.61 -0.41 4.97
C LEU A 242 -21.85 -0.70 5.82
N ILE A 243 -22.91 0.09 5.58
CA ILE A 243 -24.23 -0.15 6.18
C ILE A 243 -25.08 -0.95 5.18
N PRO A 244 -25.41 -2.24 5.46
CA PRO A 244 -26.02 -3.12 4.47
C PRO A 244 -27.35 -2.60 3.92
N HIS A 245 -28.25 -2.18 4.81
CA HIS A 245 -29.58 -1.69 4.43
C HIS A 245 -29.58 -0.19 4.15
N GLU A 246 -30.24 0.21 3.08
CA GLU A 246 -30.36 1.61 2.69
C GLU A 246 -31.09 2.45 3.72
N GLN A 247 -32.22 1.97 4.23
CA GLN A 247 -32.99 2.70 5.24
C GLN A 247 -32.17 2.96 6.50
N CYS A 248 -31.48 1.95 7.02
CA CYS A 248 -30.61 2.11 8.19
C CYS A 248 -29.51 3.15 7.94
N HIS A 249 -28.95 3.20 6.73
CA HIS A 249 -27.94 4.20 6.39
C HIS A 249 -28.56 5.60 6.34
N ARG A 250 -29.76 5.77 5.76
CA ARG A 250 -30.49 7.06 5.77
C ARG A 250 -30.78 7.52 7.20
N ASP A 251 -31.18 6.60 8.07
CA ASP A 251 -31.46 6.89 9.48
C ASP A 251 -30.19 7.37 10.21
N ILE A 252 -29.06 6.69 9.99
CA ILE A 252 -27.76 7.10 10.54
C ILE A 252 -27.38 8.50 10.03
N LEU A 253 -27.40 8.73 8.71
CA LEU A 253 -27.06 10.02 8.10
C LEU A 253 -27.92 11.15 8.65
N THR A 254 -29.23 10.91 8.82
CA THR A 254 -30.15 11.88 9.40
C THR A 254 -29.81 12.19 10.85
N LYS A 255 -29.55 11.15 11.66
CA LYS A 255 -29.14 11.34 13.07
C LYS A 255 -27.84 12.12 13.22
N ILE A 256 -26.93 12.03 12.25
CA ILE A 256 -25.64 12.74 12.28
C ILE A 256 -25.64 14.08 11.53
N GLY A 257 -26.81 14.61 11.14
CA GLY A 257 -26.92 15.92 10.49
C GLY A 257 -26.41 15.95 9.04
N LEU A 258 -26.57 14.83 8.33
CA LEU A 258 -26.17 14.62 6.95
C LEU A 258 -27.37 14.22 6.05
N GLU A 259 -28.58 14.63 6.42
CA GLU A 259 -29.82 14.35 5.69
C GLU A 259 -29.80 14.82 4.22
N ASN A 260 -28.98 15.81 3.88
CA ASN A 260 -28.77 16.25 2.50
C ASN A 260 -28.22 15.13 1.59
N PHE A 261 -27.44 14.19 2.15
CA PHE A 261 -26.95 13.03 1.42
C PHE A 261 -28.02 11.95 1.21
N CYS A 262 -29.18 12.04 1.87
CA CYS A 262 -30.30 11.13 1.67
C CYS A 262 -31.10 11.44 0.40
N MET A 263 -30.83 12.55 -0.30
CA MET A 263 -31.54 12.86 -1.55
C MET A 263 -30.90 12.12 -2.73
N GLU A 264 -31.73 11.62 -3.66
CA GLU A 264 -31.21 11.09 -4.93
C GLU A 264 -30.78 12.22 -5.87
N PRO A 265 -29.72 12.03 -6.69
CA PRO A 265 -28.89 10.82 -6.84
C PRO A 265 -27.73 10.73 -5.84
N TYR A 266 -27.62 11.68 -4.90
CA TYR A 266 -26.49 11.79 -3.99
C TYR A 266 -26.34 10.55 -3.09
N PHE A 267 -27.44 10.00 -2.59
CA PHE A 267 -27.42 8.81 -1.73
C PHE A 267 -26.88 7.58 -2.46
N SER A 268 -27.40 7.30 -3.65
CA SER A 268 -26.93 6.18 -4.48
C SER A 268 -25.44 6.34 -4.84
N ASN A 269 -25.03 7.55 -5.23
CA ASN A 269 -23.64 7.86 -5.54
C ASN A 269 -22.72 7.71 -4.31
N LEU A 270 -23.15 8.17 -3.14
CA LEU A 270 -22.41 8.04 -1.89
C LEU A 270 -22.14 6.56 -1.57
N ARG A 271 -23.19 5.74 -1.55
CA ARG A 271 -23.07 4.30 -1.28
C ARG A 271 -22.20 3.61 -2.31
N GLN A 272 -22.29 3.99 -3.58
CA GLN A 272 -21.45 3.43 -4.64
C GLN A 272 -19.97 3.79 -4.43
N ASN A 273 -19.65 5.06 -4.21
CA ASN A 273 -18.28 5.50 -3.94
C ASN A 273 -17.68 4.81 -2.71
N MET A 274 -18.49 4.60 -1.66
CA MET A 274 -18.06 3.84 -0.48
C MET A 274 -17.71 2.39 -0.83
N ARG A 275 -18.58 1.68 -1.57
CA ARG A 275 -18.31 0.31 -2.03
C ARG A 275 -17.04 0.22 -2.87
N GLU A 276 -16.82 1.17 -3.78
CA GLU A 276 -15.64 1.20 -4.64
C GLU A 276 -14.35 1.38 -3.82
N LEU A 277 -14.35 2.28 -2.84
CA LEU A 277 -13.19 2.45 -1.95
C LEU A 277 -12.92 1.20 -1.09
N VAL A 278 -13.96 0.59 -0.53
CA VAL A 278 -13.81 -0.69 0.19
C VAL A 278 -13.28 -1.79 -0.75
N GLY A 279 -13.73 -1.83 -1.99
CA GLY A 279 -13.24 -2.73 -3.04
C GLY A 279 -11.76 -2.50 -3.38
N VAL A 280 -11.32 -1.24 -3.45
CA VAL A 280 -9.90 -0.88 -3.60
C VAL A 280 -9.10 -1.40 -2.40
N LEU A 281 -9.53 -1.12 -1.17
CA LEU A 281 -8.85 -1.58 0.05
C LEU A 281 -8.72 -3.10 0.09
N ALA A 282 -9.80 -3.83 -0.22
CA ALA A 282 -9.83 -5.29 -0.26
C ALA A 282 -8.83 -5.86 -1.28
N SER A 283 -8.73 -5.24 -2.46
CA SER A 283 -7.82 -5.63 -3.54
C SER A 283 -6.35 -5.43 -3.12
N VAL A 284 -6.03 -4.27 -2.54
CA VAL A 284 -4.67 -3.98 -2.06
C VAL A 284 -4.28 -4.93 -0.93
N ALA A 285 -5.15 -5.13 0.06
CA ALA A 285 -4.90 -6.01 1.20
C ALA A 285 -4.77 -7.49 0.81
N ALA A 286 -5.38 -7.91 -0.31
CA ALA A 286 -5.31 -9.29 -0.80
C ALA A 286 -3.96 -9.67 -1.40
N SER A 287 -3.20 -8.66 -1.85
CA SER A 287 -1.89 -8.88 -2.47
C SER A 287 -0.76 -9.22 -1.48
N VAL A 288 -1.03 -9.19 -0.17
CA VAL A 288 -0.06 -9.52 0.89
C VAL A 288 -0.70 -10.52 1.87
N PRO A 289 -0.89 -11.80 1.49
CA PRO A 289 -1.64 -12.78 2.30
C PRO A 289 -0.77 -13.47 3.37
N LEU A 290 -1.19 -13.47 4.64
CA LEU A 290 -0.44 -14.09 5.76
C LEU A 290 -0.55 -15.62 5.88
N LEU A 291 -1.34 -16.28 5.03
CA LEU A 291 -1.74 -17.67 5.27
C LEU A 291 -0.55 -18.65 5.34
N GLN A 292 0.35 -18.59 4.35
CA GLN A 292 1.52 -19.47 4.25
C GLN A 292 2.83 -18.68 4.12
N HIS A 293 2.75 -17.36 4.05
CA HIS A 293 3.87 -16.46 3.81
C HIS A 293 3.92 -15.40 4.90
N GLY A 294 5.12 -14.88 5.13
CA GLY A 294 5.37 -13.85 6.13
C GLY A 294 6.74 -13.22 5.94
N PHE A 295 7.06 -12.27 6.80
CA PHE A 295 8.33 -11.57 6.85
C PHE A 295 9.28 -12.25 7.82
N TYR A 296 10.32 -12.87 7.29
CA TYR A 296 11.27 -13.65 8.07
C TYR A 296 12.67 -13.08 7.89
N ARG A 297 13.47 -13.12 8.97
CA ARG A 297 14.83 -12.61 8.95
C ARG A 297 15.71 -13.42 7.99
N LYS A 298 16.42 -12.73 7.09
CA LYS A 298 17.28 -13.36 6.06
C LYS A 298 18.63 -13.82 6.59
N ASP A 299 19.17 -13.16 7.64
CA ASP A 299 20.52 -13.42 8.16
C ASP A 299 20.48 -13.84 9.64
N SER A 300 20.65 -15.14 9.91
CA SER A 300 21.08 -15.66 11.22
C SER A 300 22.60 -15.79 11.19
N GLN A 301 23.33 -14.77 11.66
CA GLN A 301 24.72 -15.03 12.10
C GLN A 301 24.66 -15.78 13.44
N PRO A 302 25.58 -16.73 13.71
CA PRO A 302 25.68 -17.35 15.02
C PRO A 302 25.97 -16.26 16.07
N ALA A 303 25.13 -16.19 17.09
CA ALA A 303 25.21 -15.20 18.16
C ALA A 303 26.60 -15.24 18.82
N THR A 304 27.41 -14.22 18.55
CA THR A 304 28.71 -14.01 19.20
C THR A 304 28.73 -12.74 20.06
N SER A 305 27.56 -12.14 20.31
CA SER A 305 27.45 -10.93 21.14
C SER A 305 26.28 -11.06 22.13
N GLU A 306 26.55 -10.86 23.42
CA GLU A 306 25.60 -10.90 24.55
C GLU A 306 24.58 -9.74 24.56
N GLN A 307 24.43 -8.97 23.48
CA GLN A 307 23.42 -7.91 23.40
C GLN A 307 22.07 -8.46 22.90
N PRO A 308 20.94 -8.10 23.55
CA PRO A 308 19.61 -8.47 23.06
C PRO A 308 19.39 -7.83 21.68
N GLN A 309 19.34 -8.65 20.63
CA GLN A 309 19.02 -8.17 19.30
C GLN A 309 17.55 -7.75 19.24
N PRO A 310 17.21 -6.60 18.62
CA PRO A 310 15.83 -6.17 18.50
C PRO A 310 14.99 -7.26 17.83
N GLN A 311 13.92 -7.70 18.50
CA GLN A 311 12.94 -8.59 17.90
C GLN A 311 12.18 -7.82 16.80
N GLY A 312 11.82 -8.51 15.72
CA GLY A 312 10.96 -7.91 14.70
C GLY A 312 9.53 -7.73 15.20
N VAL A 313 8.77 -6.85 14.57
CA VAL A 313 7.31 -6.76 14.79
C VAL A 313 6.58 -8.04 14.41
N SER A 314 5.35 -8.22 14.91
CA SER A 314 4.49 -9.34 14.54
C SER A 314 4.21 -9.38 13.03
N GLN A 315 3.83 -10.56 12.52
CA GLN A 315 3.50 -10.72 11.10
C GLN A 315 2.30 -9.86 10.68
N GLU A 316 1.34 -9.67 11.58
CA GLU A 316 0.16 -8.85 11.35
C GLU A 316 0.52 -7.37 11.24
N ILE A 317 1.36 -6.85 12.13
CA ILE A 317 1.86 -5.47 12.08
C ILE A 317 2.69 -5.28 10.81
N ALA A 318 3.60 -6.19 10.49
CA ALA A 318 4.41 -6.12 9.29
C ALA A 318 3.55 -6.08 8.01
N ARG A 319 2.54 -6.96 7.92
CA ARG A 319 1.56 -6.91 6.82
C ARG A 319 0.82 -5.59 6.80
N HIS A 320 0.35 -5.13 7.96
CA HIS A 320 -0.43 -3.90 8.06
C HIS A 320 0.35 -2.70 7.51
N CYS A 321 1.60 -2.53 7.92
CA CYS A 321 2.49 -1.47 7.43
C CYS A 321 2.83 -1.62 5.94
N ILE A 322 3.01 -2.86 5.43
CA ILE A 322 3.23 -3.08 3.99
C ILE A 322 1.98 -2.74 3.17
N VAL A 323 0.78 -3.03 3.66
CA VAL A 323 -0.46 -2.62 2.99
C VAL A 323 -0.60 -1.09 2.97
N GLN A 324 -0.18 -0.36 4.02
CA GLN A 324 -0.08 1.10 3.98
C GLN A 324 0.86 1.57 2.87
N ALA A 325 2.06 0.98 2.79
CA ALA A 325 3.03 1.27 1.73
C ALA A 325 2.45 0.99 0.33
N ARG A 326 1.66 -0.08 0.18
CA ARG A 326 0.97 -0.38 -1.07
C ARG A 326 -0.11 0.62 -1.45
N LEU A 327 -0.90 1.11 -0.49
CA LEU A 327 -1.89 2.17 -0.75
C LEU A 327 -1.19 3.44 -1.27
N LEU A 328 -0.04 3.79 -0.68
CA LEU A 328 0.79 4.92 -1.13
C LEU A 328 1.31 4.72 -2.56
N ALA A 329 1.66 3.50 -2.96
CA ALA A 329 2.16 3.20 -4.31
C ALA A 329 1.15 3.60 -5.43
N TYR A 330 -0.15 3.59 -5.15
CA TYR A 330 -1.20 4.01 -6.10
C TYR A 330 -1.31 5.53 -6.29
N ARG A 331 -0.51 6.32 -5.56
CA ARG A 331 -0.31 7.76 -5.80
C ARG A 331 0.85 8.08 -6.72
N THR A 332 1.64 7.09 -7.13
CA THR A 332 2.85 7.28 -7.91
C THR A 332 2.67 8.20 -9.12
N GLU A 333 3.74 8.91 -9.45
CA GLU A 333 3.87 9.64 -10.71
C GLU A 333 4.63 8.87 -11.78
N ASP A 334 5.10 7.68 -11.42
CA ASP A 334 5.70 6.74 -12.35
C ASP A 334 4.62 6.04 -13.18
N PRO A 335 4.66 6.13 -14.52
CA PRO A 335 3.67 5.49 -15.37
C PRO A 335 3.81 3.96 -15.44
N LYS A 336 4.92 3.39 -14.94
CA LYS A 336 5.26 1.97 -15.09
C LYS A 336 5.21 1.20 -13.78
N VAL A 337 5.80 1.76 -12.71
CA VAL A 337 5.96 1.03 -11.45
C VAL A 337 5.66 1.96 -10.27
N GLY A 338 4.58 1.68 -9.55
CA GLY A 338 4.33 2.30 -8.25
C GLY A 338 5.16 1.62 -7.16
N VAL A 339 5.83 2.43 -6.35
CA VAL A 339 6.53 2.01 -5.13
C VAL A 339 6.04 2.89 -3.99
N GLY A 340 5.80 2.28 -2.83
CA GLY A 340 5.50 3.01 -1.61
C GLY A 340 6.32 2.51 -0.44
N ALA A 341 6.49 3.38 0.55
CA ALA A 341 7.27 3.13 1.75
C ALA A 341 6.62 3.82 2.96
N VAL A 342 6.67 3.17 4.11
CA VAL A 342 6.36 3.76 5.43
C VAL A 342 7.48 3.46 6.41
N ILE A 343 7.80 4.44 7.24
CA ILE A 343 8.80 4.34 8.32
C ILE A 343 8.04 4.49 9.63
N TRP A 344 8.16 3.46 10.47
CA TRP A 344 7.63 3.44 11.83
C TRP A 344 8.80 3.32 12.81
N ALA A 345 8.65 3.86 14.01
CA ALA A 345 9.57 3.65 15.11
C ALA A 345 8.82 3.11 16.33
N GLU A 346 9.53 2.38 17.18
CA GLU A 346 9.05 1.91 18.47
C GLU A 346 9.58 2.80 19.58
N GLY A 347 8.68 3.52 20.26
CA GLY A 347 9.01 4.36 21.41
C GLY A 347 9.21 3.56 22.71
N LYS A 348 9.79 4.22 23.72
CA LYS A 348 10.14 3.58 25.01
C LYS A 348 8.96 3.34 25.96
N SER A 349 7.90 4.12 25.85
CA SER A 349 6.70 4.02 26.69
C SER A 349 5.53 3.50 25.86
N GLY A 350 4.66 2.68 26.46
CA GLY A 350 3.38 2.30 25.87
C GLY A 350 2.62 3.55 25.44
N GLY A 351 2.21 3.59 24.17
CA GLY A 351 1.41 4.69 23.65
C GLY A 351 0.02 4.66 24.25
N CYS A 352 -0.59 5.84 24.35
CA CYS A 352 -1.99 6.00 24.72
C CYS A 352 -2.93 5.75 23.52
N ASP A 353 -2.38 5.32 22.39
CA ASP A 353 -3.06 5.06 21.13
C ASP A 353 -3.07 3.57 20.79
N GLY A 354 -3.99 3.17 19.90
CA GLY A 354 -4.19 1.77 19.54
C GLY A 354 -3.03 1.15 18.74
N THR A 355 -1.96 1.89 18.47
CA THR A 355 -0.75 1.39 17.77
C THR A 355 0.32 0.85 18.73
N GLY A 356 0.03 0.85 20.04
CA GLY A 356 0.94 0.37 21.06
C GLY A 356 2.15 1.29 21.21
N ARG A 357 3.36 0.75 21.06
CA ARG A 357 4.60 1.57 21.11
C ARG A 357 4.98 2.20 19.77
N LEU A 358 4.28 1.84 18.70
CA LEU A 358 4.65 2.27 17.36
C LEU A 358 4.20 3.71 17.13
N TYR A 359 4.94 4.44 16.31
CA TYR A 359 4.48 5.71 15.77
C TYR A 359 5.09 5.97 14.39
N LEU A 360 4.35 6.69 13.56
CA LEU A 360 4.79 7.03 12.21
C LEU A 360 5.93 8.04 12.27
N VAL A 361 7.04 7.72 11.62
CA VAL A 361 8.16 8.65 11.39
C VAL A 361 8.01 9.34 10.03
N GLY A 362 7.64 8.60 8.99
CA GLY A 362 7.52 9.17 7.64
C GLY A 362 6.92 8.19 6.64
N CYS A 363 6.43 8.70 5.51
CA CYS A 363 5.95 7.86 4.42
C CYS A 363 6.15 8.51 3.06
N GLY A 364 6.17 7.70 2.01
CA GLY A 364 6.46 8.17 0.66
C GLY A 364 6.03 7.20 -0.42
N TYR A 365 5.94 7.74 -1.64
CA TYR A 365 5.81 6.98 -2.88
C TYR A 365 6.73 7.61 -3.91
N ASN A 366 7.06 6.88 -4.97
CA ASN A 366 7.91 7.42 -6.03
C ASN A 366 7.19 8.50 -6.86
N ALA A 367 7.83 9.66 -6.99
CA ALA A 367 7.24 10.86 -7.59
C ALA A 367 8.32 11.80 -8.13
N TYR A 368 7.95 12.74 -9.00
CA TYR A 368 8.86 13.82 -9.38
C TYR A 368 9.04 14.82 -8.22
N PRO A 369 10.07 15.68 -8.27
CA PRO A 369 10.35 16.62 -7.18
C PRO A 369 9.15 17.51 -6.85
N VAL A 370 9.05 17.97 -5.61
CA VAL A 370 7.92 18.81 -5.19
C VAL A 370 7.90 20.12 -5.99
N GLY A 371 6.70 20.54 -6.41
CA GLY A 371 6.49 21.71 -7.24
C GLY A 371 6.50 21.42 -8.74
N SER A 372 6.81 20.18 -9.14
CA SER A 372 6.73 19.76 -10.54
C SER A 372 5.29 19.70 -11.03
N GLU A 373 5.04 20.25 -12.22
CA GLU A 373 3.76 20.09 -12.92
C GLU A 373 3.78 18.86 -13.85
N TYR A 374 2.59 18.42 -14.24
CA TYR A 374 2.45 17.29 -15.15
C TYR A 374 3.17 17.56 -16.49
N GLY A 375 4.06 16.64 -16.87
CA GLY A 375 4.78 16.70 -18.14
C GLY A 375 6.04 17.57 -18.14
N GLN A 376 6.42 18.19 -17.01
CA GLN A 376 7.67 18.95 -16.92
C GLN A 376 8.92 18.06 -16.97
N TYR A 377 8.81 16.80 -16.56
CA TYR A 377 9.89 15.82 -16.58
C TYR A 377 9.64 14.70 -17.59
N PRO A 378 10.69 14.14 -18.20
CA PRO A 378 10.56 13.02 -19.12
C PRO A 378 9.92 11.80 -18.45
N GLN A 379 8.90 11.24 -19.08
CA GLN A 379 8.15 10.08 -18.57
C GLN A 379 8.60 8.74 -19.18
N MET A 380 9.48 8.77 -20.19
CA MET A 380 9.81 7.57 -20.97
C MET A 380 10.73 6.61 -20.21
N ASP A 381 10.67 5.33 -20.58
CA ASP A 381 11.45 4.26 -19.97
C ASP A 381 12.70 3.88 -20.78
N THR A 382 13.30 2.73 -20.46
CA THR A 382 14.52 2.20 -21.07
C THR A 382 14.43 1.95 -22.58
N LYS A 383 13.22 1.99 -23.18
CA LYS A 383 13.07 1.89 -24.64
C LYS A 383 13.66 3.09 -25.39
N GLN A 384 13.84 4.22 -24.73
CA GLN A 384 14.50 5.39 -25.32
C GLN A 384 16.02 5.24 -25.25
N GLN A 385 16.70 5.33 -26.39
CA GLN A 385 18.17 5.27 -26.44
C GLN A 385 18.79 6.46 -25.68
N ASP A 386 18.20 7.65 -25.79
CA ASP A 386 18.63 8.85 -25.09
C ASP A 386 18.31 8.79 -23.59
N ARG A 387 19.34 8.54 -22.78
CA ARG A 387 19.21 8.46 -21.31
C ARG A 387 18.64 9.74 -20.68
N GLN A 388 18.87 10.91 -21.26
CA GLN A 388 18.34 12.19 -20.77
C GLN A 388 16.82 12.30 -20.89
N ARG A 389 16.21 11.54 -21.83
CA ARG A 389 14.77 11.49 -22.05
C ARG A 389 14.09 10.41 -21.21
N ARG A 390 14.84 9.71 -20.35
CA ARG A 390 14.31 8.70 -19.43
C ARG A 390 13.95 9.34 -18.09
N LYS A 391 12.92 8.80 -17.43
CA LYS A 391 12.42 9.25 -16.12
C LYS A 391 13.43 9.11 -14.97
N TYR A 392 14.33 8.13 -15.03
CA TYR A 392 15.10 7.64 -13.88
C TYR A 392 16.00 8.69 -13.23
N ARG A 393 16.36 9.75 -13.96
CA ARG A 393 17.21 10.82 -13.45
C ARG A 393 16.46 11.91 -12.67
N TYR A 394 15.14 11.89 -12.74
CA TYR A 394 14.27 12.93 -12.20
C TYR A 394 13.30 12.39 -11.16
N ILE A 395 13.00 11.09 -11.19
CA ILE A 395 12.07 10.49 -10.22
C ILE A 395 12.78 10.24 -8.89
N ILE A 396 12.14 10.66 -7.81
CA ILE A 396 12.57 10.37 -6.44
C ILE A 396 11.91 9.07 -6.00
N HIS A 397 12.69 8.17 -5.39
CA HIS A 397 12.21 6.87 -4.92
C HIS A 397 11.33 7.00 -3.66
N ALA A 398 10.55 5.95 -3.37
CA ALA A 398 9.63 5.96 -2.24
C ALA A 398 10.37 6.07 -0.91
N GLU A 399 11.49 5.36 -0.76
CA GLU A 399 12.35 5.38 0.42
C GLU A 399 12.95 6.78 0.65
N GLN A 400 13.41 7.42 -0.44
CA GLN A 400 13.92 8.79 -0.40
C GLN A 400 12.85 9.78 0.04
N ASN A 401 11.64 9.68 -0.53
CA ASN A 401 10.52 10.54 -0.15
C ASN A 401 10.07 10.29 1.30
N ALA A 402 10.06 9.04 1.76
CA ALA A 402 9.71 8.71 3.14
C ALA A 402 10.71 9.30 4.16
N LEU A 403 12.01 9.31 3.83
CA LEU A 403 13.04 9.96 4.64
C LEU A 403 12.98 11.50 4.57
N THR A 404 12.71 12.05 3.39
CA THR A 404 12.68 13.49 3.15
C THR A 404 11.51 14.17 3.84
N PHE A 405 10.34 13.53 3.85
CA PHE A 405 9.10 14.08 4.39
C PHE A 405 8.71 13.47 5.74
N ARG A 406 9.69 13.03 6.53
CA ARG A 406 9.46 12.56 7.88
C ARG A 406 8.87 13.65 8.77
N SER A 407 7.91 13.27 9.61
CA SER A 407 7.27 14.13 10.61
C SER A 407 8.00 14.13 11.95
N GLU A 408 8.82 13.11 12.19
CA GLU A 408 9.64 12.93 13.39
C GLU A 408 11.08 12.61 13.01
N GLU A 409 12.03 12.91 13.89
CA GLU A 409 13.42 12.52 13.69
C GLU A 409 13.63 11.03 14.01
N ILE A 410 14.57 10.40 13.30
CA ILE A 410 14.98 9.02 13.58
C ILE A 410 15.97 9.05 14.74
N ARG A 411 15.61 8.43 15.86
CA ARG A 411 16.41 8.45 17.08
C ARG A 411 17.22 7.15 17.20
N GLU A 412 18.49 7.29 17.57
CA GLU A 412 19.43 6.17 17.61
C GLU A 412 19.03 5.11 18.65
N GLU A 413 18.37 5.51 19.73
CA GLU A 413 17.94 4.61 20.80
C GLU A 413 16.67 3.82 20.48
N GLU A 414 15.90 4.22 19.46
CA GLU A 414 14.60 3.62 19.14
C GLU A 414 14.72 2.56 18.04
N ASN A 415 13.80 1.61 18.01
CA ASN A 415 13.77 0.62 16.94
C ASN A 415 13.05 1.20 15.72
N THR A 416 13.79 1.62 14.69
CA THR A 416 13.20 2.21 13.47
C THR A 416 13.13 1.19 12.34
N MET A 417 11.95 1.07 11.72
CA MET A 417 11.58 0.06 10.75
C MET A 417 11.08 0.70 9.46
N LEU A 418 11.67 0.32 8.33
CA LEU A 418 11.22 0.68 6.99
C LEU A 418 10.42 -0.47 6.38
N PHE A 419 9.19 -0.21 5.97
CA PHE A 419 8.35 -1.13 5.22
C PHE A 419 8.20 -0.62 3.79
N VAL A 420 8.69 -1.37 2.81
CA VAL A 420 8.77 -0.92 1.41
C VAL A 420 8.31 -2.01 0.45
N THR A 421 7.52 -1.62 -0.55
CA THR A 421 6.83 -2.56 -1.45
C THR A 421 7.73 -3.27 -2.45
N LYS A 422 8.96 -2.79 -2.66
CA LYS A 422 9.97 -3.39 -3.55
C LYS A 422 11.35 -3.37 -2.89
N CYS A 423 12.24 -4.23 -3.35
CA CYS A 423 13.64 -4.27 -2.91
C CYS A 423 14.30 -2.88 -3.06
N PRO A 424 15.00 -2.35 -2.03
CA PRO A 424 15.72 -1.09 -2.13
C PRO A 424 16.86 -1.12 -3.16
N CYS A 425 16.98 -0.07 -3.97
CA CYS A 425 18.06 0.05 -4.96
C CYS A 425 19.40 0.50 -4.34
N ASP A 426 20.47 0.46 -5.15
CA ASP A 426 21.84 0.78 -4.74
C ASP A 426 22.07 2.22 -4.28
N GLU A 427 21.20 3.14 -4.70
CA GLU A 427 21.19 4.54 -4.25
C GLU A 427 20.40 4.73 -2.95
N CYS A 428 19.35 3.94 -2.71
CA CYS A 428 18.57 3.98 -1.47
C CYS A 428 19.31 3.29 -0.32
N VAL A 429 20.04 2.20 -0.57
CA VAL A 429 20.79 1.44 0.45
C VAL A 429 21.65 2.32 1.37
N PRO A 430 22.53 3.21 0.87
CA PRO A 430 23.33 4.07 1.75
C PRO A 430 22.49 5.09 2.52
N LEU A 431 21.37 5.58 1.96
CA LEU A 431 20.46 6.50 2.65
C LEU A 431 19.75 5.82 3.81
N ILE A 432 19.29 4.59 3.61
CA ILE A 432 18.64 3.78 4.65
C ILE A 432 19.60 3.56 5.82
N ARG A 433 20.86 3.17 5.54
CA ARG A 433 21.90 3.03 6.56
C ARG A 433 22.21 4.36 7.25
N GLY A 434 22.44 5.41 6.47
CA GLY A 434 22.83 6.73 6.99
C GLY A 434 21.74 7.40 7.82
N ALA A 435 20.47 7.09 7.56
CA ALA A 435 19.34 7.57 8.34
C ALA A 435 19.16 6.85 9.69
N GLY A 436 19.90 5.77 9.97
CA GLY A 436 19.77 5.02 11.22
C GLY A 436 18.60 4.03 11.24
N ILE A 437 18.05 3.64 10.08
CA ILE A 437 17.03 2.58 10.01
C ILE A 437 17.63 1.25 10.47
N LYS A 438 16.99 0.61 11.45
CA LYS A 438 17.46 -0.64 12.06
C LYS A 438 16.88 -1.90 11.43
N GLN A 439 15.67 -1.81 10.87
CA GLN A 439 14.98 -2.94 10.26
C GLN A 439 14.36 -2.58 8.91
N ILE A 440 14.38 -3.51 7.95
CA ILE A 440 13.72 -3.36 6.65
C ILE A 440 12.82 -4.57 6.41
N TYR A 441 11.55 -4.30 6.08
CA TYR A 441 10.55 -5.27 5.70
C TYR A 441 10.23 -5.09 4.21
N THR A 442 10.53 -6.12 3.39
CA THR A 442 10.39 -6.02 1.94
C THR A 442 10.41 -7.38 1.23
N THR A 443 10.36 -7.38 -0.10
CA THR A 443 10.69 -8.52 -0.96
C THR A 443 12.15 -8.41 -1.43
N ASP A 444 12.79 -9.52 -1.75
CA ASP A 444 14.16 -9.53 -2.28
C ASP A 444 14.23 -9.96 -3.75
N LEU A 445 13.10 -9.95 -4.47
CA LEU A 445 13.00 -10.43 -5.86
C LEU A 445 13.99 -9.75 -6.79
N ASP A 446 14.29 -8.47 -6.58
CA ASP A 446 15.23 -7.71 -7.40
C ASP A 446 16.67 -7.74 -6.89
N SER A 447 16.93 -8.34 -5.72
CA SER A 447 18.28 -8.41 -5.14
C SER A 447 19.27 -9.07 -6.11
N GLY A 448 20.41 -8.41 -6.35
CA GLY A 448 21.45 -8.88 -7.27
C GLY A 448 21.19 -8.63 -8.76
N LYS A 449 20.09 -7.96 -9.11
CA LYS A 449 19.81 -7.57 -10.50
C LYS A 449 20.36 -6.18 -10.83
N ASP A 450 20.82 -6.03 -12.07
CA ASP A 450 21.12 -4.73 -12.69
C ASP A 450 20.12 -4.51 -13.84
N LYS A 451 19.31 -3.45 -13.75
CA LYS A 451 18.31 -3.08 -14.76
C LYS A 451 18.76 -1.89 -15.62
N GLY A 452 20.06 -1.58 -15.65
CA GLY A 452 20.71 -0.58 -16.48
C GLY A 452 20.65 0.84 -15.90
N ASP A 453 19.45 1.39 -15.70
CA ASP A 453 19.30 2.72 -15.06
C ASP A 453 19.08 2.64 -13.54
N ILE A 454 18.72 1.47 -13.02
CA ILE A 454 18.59 1.18 -11.58
C ILE A 454 19.22 -0.20 -11.31
N SER A 455 20.04 -0.31 -10.28
CA SER A 455 20.69 -1.55 -9.84
C SER A 455 20.35 -1.89 -8.38
N TYR A 456 20.45 -3.17 -8.04
CA TYR A 456 20.10 -3.75 -6.74
C TYR A 456 21.21 -4.67 -6.20
N LEU A 457 22.46 -4.38 -6.56
CA LEU A 457 23.63 -5.20 -6.25
C LEU A 457 24.08 -5.03 -4.79
N ARG A 458 23.72 -3.94 -4.12
CA ARG A 458 24.21 -3.58 -2.78
C ARG A 458 23.26 -3.99 -1.66
N PHE A 459 22.01 -4.34 -1.96
CA PHE A 459 21.02 -4.67 -0.93
C PHE A 459 21.42 -5.91 -0.12
N HIS A 460 21.93 -6.95 -0.78
CA HIS A 460 22.35 -8.18 -0.08
C HIS A 460 23.50 -7.94 0.90
N SER A 461 24.39 -6.99 0.59
CA SER A 461 25.60 -6.65 1.38
C SER A 461 25.36 -5.52 2.40
N LEU A 462 24.11 -5.07 2.56
CA LEU A 462 23.74 -4.11 3.59
C LEU A 462 23.93 -4.73 5.00
N GLN A 463 25.00 -4.32 5.68
CA GLN A 463 25.28 -4.61 7.08
C GLN A 463 24.69 -3.54 8.03
N GLY A 464 24.50 -3.92 9.30
CA GLY A 464 24.01 -3.04 10.36
C GLY A 464 22.48 -2.84 10.38
N VAL A 465 21.76 -3.45 9.44
CA VAL A 465 20.30 -3.34 9.30
C VAL A 465 19.70 -4.74 9.17
N LEU A 466 18.72 -5.06 10.01
CA LEU A 466 18.02 -6.34 9.98
C LEU A 466 17.07 -6.40 8.78
N LYS A 467 17.20 -7.42 7.93
CA LYS A 467 16.36 -7.62 6.75
C LYS A 467 15.32 -8.70 7.02
N PHE A 468 14.04 -8.32 7.01
CA PHE A 468 12.88 -9.20 7.09
C PHE A 468 12.26 -9.33 5.69
N ILE A 469 12.42 -10.51 5.10
CA ILE A 469 12.05 -10.78 3.71
C ILE A 469 10.77 -11.60 3.64
N TRP A 470 9.88 -11.21 2.75
CA TRP A 470 8.67 -11.95 2.42
C TRP A 470 8.99 -13.32 1.78
N GLN A 471 8.59 -14.41 2.44
CA GLN A 471 8.81 -15.78 1.95
C GLN A 471 7.82 -16.77 2.57
N LYS A 472 7.70 -17.98 1.98
CA LYS A 472 6.93 -19.10 2.54
C LYS A 472 7.45 -19.51 3.93
N SER A 473 6.53 -19.75 4.86
CA SER A 473 6.85 -20.19 6.23
C SER A 473 7.68 -21.48 6.23
N SER A 474 8.65 -21.59 7.14
CA SER A 474 9.51 -22.77 7.25
C SER A 474 8.75 -24.06 7.63
N LEU A 475 7.60 -23.94 8.32
CA LEU A 475 6.69 -25.06 8.60
C LEU A 475 5.96 -25.50 7.33
N ALA A 476 5.51 -24.55 6.52
CA ALA A 476 4.85 -24.83 5.24
C ALA A 476 5.84 -25.41 4.21
N ARG A 477 7.11 -24.97 4.22
CA ARG A 477 8.18 -25.57 3.40
C ARG A 477 8.40 -27.04 3.74
N ARG A 478 8.51 -27.38 5.03
CA ARG A 478 8.67 -28.77 5.49
C ARG A 478 7.46 -29.65 5.15
N ALA A 479 6.23 -29.12 5.28
CA ALA A 479 5.02 -29.85 4.90
C ALA A 479 4.96 -30.12 3.38
N SER A 480 5.39 -29.17 2.55
CA SER A 480 5.48 -29.33 1.09
C SER A 480 6.57 -30.34 0.68
N GLU A 481 7.68 -30.39 1.41
CA GLU A 481 8.77 -31.37 1.21
C GLU A 481 8.36 -32.79 1.66
N HIS A 482 7.52 -32.93 2.69
CA HIS A 482 6.99 -34.21 3.17
C HIS A 482 5.74 -34.71 2.41
N ALA A 483 5.12 -33.88 1.57
CA ALA A 483 4.00 -34.28 0.71
C ALA A 483 4.45 -34.88 -0.65
N GLY A 484 5.76 -34.98 -0.90
CA GLY A 484 6.32 -35.75 -2.02
C GLY A 484 6.23 -37.27 -1.76
N PRO A 485 6.11 -38.12 -2.80
CA PRO A 485 5.63 -39.49 -2.64
C PRO A 485 6.62 -40.36 -1.87
N HIS A 486 6.17 -40.91 -0.75
CA HIS A 486 6.88 -42.00 -0.08
C HIS A 486 6.96 -43.23 -1.01
N LEU A 487 8.22 -43.62 -1.26
CA LEU A 487 8.67 -44.79 -2.00
C LEU A 487 7.95 -46.10 -1.60
N ALA A 488 7.62 -46.91 -2.60
CA ALA A 488 7.68 -48.36 -2.49
C ALA A 488 9.05 -48.85 -3.03
N ASN A 489 9.65 -49.74 -2.24
CA ASN A 489 11.05 -50.14 -2.19
C ASN A 489 11.65 -50.84 -3.42
N GLY A 490 12.98 -50.73 -3.51
CA GLY A 490 13.85 -51.66 -4.23
C GLY A 490 15.33 -51.30 -4.13
N CYS A 491 15.97 -51.65 -3.01
CA CYS A 491 17.41 -51.54 -2.73
C CYS A 491 18.25 -52.17 -3.88
N VAL A 492 19.41 -51.64 -4.30
CA VAL A 492 20.73 -51.92 -3.71
C VAL A 492 21.80 -50.94 -4.28
N ARG A 493 22.67 -50.46 -3.38
CA ARG A 493 23.91 -49.67 -3.57
C ARG A 493 24.75 -50.02 -4.83
N LYS A 494 25.36 -48.99 -5.44
CA LYS A 494 26.84 -48.82 -5.52
C LYS A 494 27.27 -47.49 -6.14
N HIS A 495 28.45 -47.04 -5.69
CA HIS A 495 29.17 -45.81 -6.00
C HIS A 495 29.64 -45.67 -7.47
N VAL A 496 29.54 -44.44 -7.97
CA VAL A 496 30.54 -43.63 -8.71
C VAL A 496 31.26 -44.24 -9.94
N ARG A 497 30.97 -43.73 -11.15
CA ARG A 497 31.90 -42.98 -12.04
C ARG A 497 31.21 -42.53 -13.35
N GLN A 498 31.84 -41.54 -13.96
CA GLN A 498 31.45 -40.62 -15.03
C GLN A 498 31.37 -41.23 -16.46
N PRO A 499 31.00 -40.45 -17.51
CA PRO A 499 30.10 -40.88 -18.59
C PRO A 499 30.80 -41.46 -19.81
N GLU A 500 30.09 -42.33 -20.55
CA GLU A 500 30.48 -42.74 -21.90
C GLU A 500 29.40 -42.47 -22.93
N GLN A 501 29.92 -42.07 -24.09
CA GLN A 501 29.27 -41.58 -25.29
C GLN A 501 28.57 -42.71 -26.05
N ALA A 502 27.57 -42.30 -26.83
CA ALA A 502 26.84 -43.12 -27.78
C ALA A 502 27.77 -43.86 -28.75
N LEU A 503 27.54 -45.17 -28.92
CA LEU A 503 28.07 -45.92 -30.05
C LEU A 503 26.96 -46.58 -30.84
N GLN A 504 26.86 -46.15 -32.10
CA GLN A 504 26.16 -46.84 -33.17
C GLN A 504 26.85 -48.17 -33.47
N SER A 505 26.02 -49.17 -33.74
CA SER A 505 26.38 -50.50 -34.21
C SER A 505 27.02 -50.46 -35.60
N ASN A 506 28.17 -51.11 -35.78
CA ASN A 506 28.44 -51.90 -36.99
C ASN A 506 29.55 -52.94 -36.77
N LYS A 507 29.23 -54.17 -37.17
CA LYS A 507 30.08 -55.37 -37.18
C LYS A 507 31.19 -55.24 -38.23
N ARG A 508 32.42 -55.69 -37.90
CA ARG A 508 33.21 -56.63 -38.73
C ARG A 508 34.48 -57.10 -38.02
N LEU A 509 34.72 -58.41 -38.14
CA LEU A 509 35.82 -59.18 -37.56
C LEU A 509 37.20 -58.74 -38.09
N ARG A 510 38.23 -58.82 -37.24
CA ARG A 510 39.65 -58.89 -37.65
C ARG A 510 40.20 -60.29 -37.33
N LEU A 511 40.84 -60.90 -38.31
CA LEU A 511 41.82 -61.97 -38.15
C LEU A 511 43.21 -61.35 -38.20
N ALA A 512 44.09 -61.83 -37.32
CA ALA A 512 45.46 -61.39 -37.16
C ALA A 512 46.40 -62.00 -38.21
N THR A 513 47.45 -61.26 -38.59
CA THR A 513 48.79 -61.79 -38.92
C THR A 513 49.78 -60.61 -39.06
N ASN A 514 50.90 -60.72 -38.35
CA ASN A 514 52.17 -59.98 -38.51
C ASN A 514 52.97 -60.56 -39.72
N PRO A 515 54.17 -60.07 -40.12
CA PRO A 515 54.90 -58.82 -39.82
C PRO A 515 55.50 -58.15 -41.11
N ASP A 516 56.36 -57.14 -40.88
CA ASP A 516 57.55 -56.76 -41.67
C ASP A 516 57.51 -55.73 -42.83
N LEU A 517 58.59 -54.94 -42.83
CA LEU A 517 59.22 -54.14 -43.90
C LEU A 517 58.74 -52.71 -44.20
N SER A 518 59.57 -51.74 -43.77
CA SER A 518 59.94 -50.50 -44.50
C SER A 518 60.52 -50.83 -45.90
N PRO A 519 60.76 -49.90 -46.87
CA PRO A 519 60.99 -48.44 -46.74
C PRO A 519 60.47 -47.56 -47.92
N VAL A 520 60.89 -46.28 -47.96
CA VAL A 520 61.01 -45.36 -49.13
C VAL A 520 59.67 -44.80 -49.67
N CYS A 521 59.45 -43.50 -49.94
CA CYS A 521 60.25 -42.28 -50.11
C CYS A 521 59.43 -41.09 -49.59
#